data_AF-A0AAV6HUD0-F1
#
_entry.id   AF-A0AAV6HUD0-F1
#
_cell.length_a   1.000
_cell.length_b   1.000
_cell.length_c   1.000
_cell.angle_alpha   90.00
_cell.angle_beta   90.00
_cell.angle_gamma   90.00
#
_symmetry.space_group_name_H-M   'P 1'
#
loop_
_entity.id
_entity.type
_entity.pdbx_description
1 polymer ?
#
loop_
_entity_poly.entity_id
_entity_poly.type
_entity_poly.pdbx_seq_one_letter_code
_entity_poly.pdbx_strand_id
1 'polypeptide(L)'
;MVAALIDNAQTLSIEVKPERVEEFENFQGEGVHGKIDGKDVYVGNQKIALRAKCVTAPSIGHCGEGKSVGYIFLGAAPAGIFSLSDSCRTGVREAINELKSMNIKTIMLTGDSHEAAIEAQK
;
A
#
# COMPACT_ATOMS: atom_id res chain seq x y z
N MET A 1 -3.75 -3.41 4.22
CA MET A 1 -3.67 -2.12 3.50
C MET A 1 -4.50 -1.02 4.17
N VAL A 2 -5.84 -1.13 4.20
CA VAL A 2 -6.71 -0.08 4.76
C VAL A 2 -6.33 0.32 6.19
N ALA A 3 -6.18 -0.66 7.10
CA ALA A 3 -5.77 -0.41 8.48
C ALA A 3 -4.47 0.41 8.57
N ALA A 4 -3.43 0.02 7.82
CA ALA A 4 -2.15 0.72 7.82
C ALA A 4 -2.25 2.17 7.32
N LEU A 5 -3.13 2.46 6.37
CA LEU A 5 -3.38 3.84 5.92
C LEU A 5 -4.09 4.66 7.00
N ILE A 6 -5.06 4.08 7.70
CA ILE A 6 -5.77 4.73 8.81
C ILE A 6 -4.81 5.00 9.98
N ASP A 7 -3.99 4.01 10.36
CA ASP A 7 -3.00 4.15 11.43
C ASP A 7 -1.97 5.24 11.10
N ASN A 8 -1.54 5.32 9.84
CA ASN A 8 -0.64 6.37 9.38
C ASN A 8 -1.31 7.76 9.43
N ALA A 9 -2.56 7.88 9.00
CA ALA A 9 -3.33 9.11 9.09
C ALA A 9 -3.47 9.60 10.54
N GLN A 10 -3.74 8.69 11.48
CA GLN A 10 -3.80 9.00 12.92
C GLN A 10 -2.46 9.48 13.47
N THR A 11 -1.34 8.85 13.06
CA THR A 11 0.01 9.30 13.43
C THR A 11 0.30 10.72 12.94
N LEU A 12 -0.27 11.11 11.80
CA LEU A 12 -0.19 12.46 11.24
C LEU A 12 -1.25 13.42 11.81
N SER A 13 -2.01 13.01 12.83
CA SER A 13 -3.12 13.78 13.43
C SER A 13 -4.21 14.17 12.42
N ILE A 14 -4.42 13.36 11.39
CA ILE A 14 -5.50 13.55 10.41
C ILE A 14 -6.76 12.85 10.96
N GLU A 15 -7.81 13.64 11.15
CA GLU A 15 -9.13 13.15 11.58
C GLU A 15 -9.84 12.44 10.41
N VAL A 16 -10.19 11.17 10.61
CA VAL A 16 -10.90 10.35 9.60
C VAL A 16 -12.40 10.59 9.73
N LYS A 17 -13.01 11.12 8.65
CA LYS A 17 -14.43 11.52 8.60
C LYS A 17 -15.20 10.73 7.54
N PRO A 18 -15.58 9.47 7.80
CA PRO A 18 -16.28 8.62 6.84
C PRO A 18 -17.62 9.22 6.38
N GLU A 19 -18.28 10.00 7.24
CA GLU A 19 -19.55 10.68 6.96
C GLU A 19 -19.46 11.74 5.85
N ARG A 20 -18.25 12.18 5.49
CA ARG A 20 -18.02 13.12 4.38
C ARG A 20 -17.93 12.44 3.01
N VAL A 21 -17.96 11.11 2.97
CA VAL A 21 -17.86 10.34 1.73
C VAL A 21 -19.26 10.07 1.21
N GLU A 22 -19.57 10.62 0.04
CA GLU A 22 -20.79 10.36 -0.72
C GLU A 22 -20.50 9.36 -1.85
N GLU A 23 -21.55 8.73 -2.39
CA GLU A 23 -21.47 7.88 -3.60
C GLU A 23 -20.35 6.81 -3.53
N PHE A 24 -20.14 6.20 -2.37
CA PHE A 24 -19.08 5.20 -2.19
C PHE A 24 -19.31 3.97 -3.07
N GLU A 25 -18.27 3.57 -3.81
CA GLU A 25 -18.26 2.38 -4.65
C GLU A 25 -16.99 1.56 -4.42
N ASN A 26 -17.14 0.23 -4.36
CA ASN A 26 -16.02 -0.69 -4.21
C ASN A 26 -15.82 -1.51 -5.48
N PHE A 27 -14.71 -1.29 -6.18
CA PHE A 27 -14.29 -2.05 -7.34
C PHE A 27 -13.40 -3.21 -6.90
N GLN A 28 -14.01 -4.37 -6.71
CA GLN A 28 -13.32 -5.54 -6.16
C GLN A 28 -12.05 -5.89 -6.95
N GLY A 29 -10.89 -5.90 -6.26
CA GLY A 29 -9.59 -6.19 -6.88
C GLY A 29 -9.00 -5.04 -7.69
N GLU A 30 -9.63 -3.87 -7.72
CA GLU A 30 -9.13 -2.65 -8.36
C GLU A 30 -8.93 -1.52 -7.34
N GLY A 31 -9.90 -1.28 -6.46
CA GLY A 31 -9.87 -0.21 -5.48
C GLY A 31 -11.26 0.30 -5.08
N VAL A 32 -11.32 1.52 -4.59
CA VAL A 32 -12.55 2.19 -4.15
C VAL A 32 -12.69 3.57 -4.79
N HIS A 33 -13.92 4.05 -4.86
CA HIS A 33 -14.30 5.40 -5.23
C HIS A 33 -15.22 5.99 -4.18
N GLY A 34 -15.17 7.32 -4.05
CA GLY A 34 -16.16 8.08 -3.33
C GLY A 34 -16.03 9.56 -3.67
N LYS A 35 -17.04 10.34 -3.29
CA LYS A 35 -17.12 11.77 -3.55
C LYS A 35 -16.97 12.53 -2.25
N ILE A 36 -16.02 13.45 -2.19
CA ILE A 36 -15.72 14.27 -0.99
C ILE A 36 -15.73 15.73 -1.41
N ASP A 37 -16.56 16.54 -0.76
CA ASP A 37 -16.76 17.96 -1.10
C ASP A 37 -17.06 18.20 -2.60
N GLY A 38 -17.86 17.31 -3.19
CA GLY A 38 -18.22 17.36 -4.62
C GLY A 38 -17.12 16.90 -5.59
N LYS A 39 -15.98 16.40 -5.10
CA LYS A 39 -14.88 15.89 -5.92
C LYS A 39 -14.85 14.37 -5.91
N ASP A 40 -14.76 13.77 -7.09
CA ASP A 40 -14.53 12.34 -7.22
C ASP A 40 -13.11 11.98 -6.76
N VAL A 41 -13.01 11.01 -5.86
CA VAL A 41 -11.75 10.49 -5.34
C VAL A 41 -11.69 9.00 -5.66
N TYR A 42 -10.60 8.56 -6.30
CA TYR A 42 -10.35 7.15 -6.58
C TYR A 42 -9.07 6.70 -5.89
N VAL A 43 -9.11 5.54 -5.23
CA VAL A 43 -7.97 4.97 -4.51
C VAL A 43 -7.88 3.48 -4.82
N GLY A 44 -6.75 3.01 -5.34
CA GLY A 44 -6.64 1.60 -5.72
C GLY A 44 -5.31 1.21 -6.33
N ASN A 45 -5.24 0.00 -6.89
CA ASN A 45 -4.10 -0.43 -7.69
C ASN A 45 -4.10 0.24 -9.07
N GLN A 46 -3.15 -0.10 -9.93
CA GLN A 46 -3.00 0.53 -11.25
C GLN A 46 -4.27 0.51 -12.12
N LYS A 47 -5.17 -0.48 -11.94
CA LYS A 47 -6.41 -0.59 -12.71
C LYS A 47 -7.40 0.53 -12.39
N ILE A 48 -7.31 1.15 -11.21
CA ILE A 48 -8.19 2.26 -10.81
C ILE A 48 -8.04 3.49 -11.72
N ALA A 49 -6.90 3.63 -12.39
CA ALA A 49 -6.65 4.71 -13.36
C ALA A 49 -7.68 4.71 -14.51
N LEU A 50 -8.13 3.52 -14.92
CA LEU A 50 -9.15 3.36 -15.96
C LEU A 50 -10.52 3.84 -15.46
N ARG A 51 -10.85 3.57 -14.18
CA ARG A 51 -12.08 4.05 -13.52
C ARG A 51 -12.09 5.57 -13.40
N ALA A 52 -10.93 6.15 -13.06
CA ALA A 52 -10.72 7.58 -13.02
C ALA A 52 -10.76 8.26 -14.41
N LYS A 53 -10.85 7.50 -15.51
CA LYS A 53 -10.74 8.00 -16.90
C LYS A 53 -9.43 8.75 -17.16
N CYS A 54 -8.37 8.41 -16.43
CA CYS A 54 -7.06 8.99 -16.62
C CYS A 54 -6.41 8.37 -17.87
N VAL A 55 -6.30 9.16 -18.94
CA VAL A 55 -5.75 8.72 -20.25
C VAL A 55 -4.23 8.54 -20.19
N THR A 56 -3.57 9.27 -19.29
CA THR A 56 -2.13 9.19 -19.08
C THR A 56 -1.87 8.32 -17.87
N ALA A 57 -1.35 7.10 -18.06
CA ALA A 57 -0.85 6.32 -16.94
C ALA A 57 0.17 7.19 -16.19
N PRO A 58 -0.03 7.49 -14.89
CA PRO A 58 0.91 8.34 -14.19
C PRO A 58 2.29 7.68 -14.24
N SER A 59 3.26 8.33 -14.89
CA SER A 59 4.69 8.00 -14.81
C SER A 59 5.28 8.39 -13.45
N ILE A 60 4.44 8.38 -12.41
CA ILE A 60 4.77 8.80 -11.06
C ILE A 60 5.57 7.65 -10.46
N GLY A 61 6.89 7.77 -10.57
CA GLY A 61 7.92 7.09 -9.78
C GLY A 61 7.71 5.60 -9.57
N HIS A 62 8.54 4.79 -10.20
CA HIS A 62 8.70 3.36 -9.90
C HIS A 62 8.86 3.15 -8.38
N CYS A 63 7.76 2.86 -7.67
CA CYS A 63 7.82 2.47 -6.27
C CYS A 63 8.41 1.07 -6.26
N GLY A 64 9.62 0.97 -5.70
CA GLY A 64 10.51 -0.18 -5.83
C GLY A 64 9.88 -1.55 -5.62
N GLU A 65 10.54 -2.53 -6.23
CA GLU A 65 10.24 -3.97 -6.24
C GLU A 65 9.82 -4.50 -4.87
N GLY A 66 8.79 -5.37 -4.84
CA GLY A 66 8.32 -6.03 -3.62
C GLY A 66 7.35 -5.25 -2.73
N LYS A 67 6.89 -4.05 -3.14
CA LYS A 67 5.93 -3.24 -2.37
C LYS A 67 4.55 -3.20 -3.02
N SER A 68 3.51 -3.18 -2.19
CA SER A 68 2.14 -2.97 -2.66
C SER A 68 1.93 -1.49 -2.97
N VAL A 69 1.86 -1.12 -4.24
CA VAL A 69 1.67 0.27 -4.70
C VAL A 69 0.19 0.57 -4.92
N GLY A 70 -0.27 1.67 -4.34
CA GLY A 70 -1.58 2.24 -4.57
C GLY A 70 -1.49 3.64 -5.19
N TYR A 71 -2.52 4.00 -5.93
CA TYR A 71 -2.66 5.24 -6.68
C TYR A 71 -3.90 5.98 -6.19
N ILE A 72 -3.81 7.30 -6.19
CA ILE A 72 -4.87 8.22 -5.78
C ILE A 72 -5.16 9.16 -6.95
N PHE A 73 -6.43 9.30 -7.32
CA PHE A 73 -6.89 10.25 -8.34
C PHE A 73 -7.98 11.16 -7.79
N LEU A 74 -7.97 12.42 -8.25
CA LEU A 74 -9.03 13.39 -8.07
C LEU A 74 -9.69 13.65 -9.43
N GLY A 75 -10.86 13.07 -9.67
CA GLY A 75 -11.44 12.96 -11.00
C GLY A 75 -10.48 12.21 -11.95
N ALA A 76 -10.15 12.82 -13.09
CA ALA A 76 -9.20 12.27 -14.06
C ALA A 76 -7.73 12.63 -13.80
N ALA A 77 -7.44 13.41 -12.76
CA ALA A 77 -6.09 13.86 -12.45
C ALA A 77 -5.42 12.96 -11.40
N PRO A 78 -4.19 12.46 -11.63
CA PRO A 78 -3.45 11.73 -10.60
C PRO A 78 -3.06 12.70 -9.47
N ALA A 79 -3.44 12.35 -8.25
CA ALA A 79 -3.20 13.15 -7.06
C ALA A 79 -2.01 12.64 -6.23
N GLY A 80 -1.70 11.34 -6.31
CA GLY A 80 -0.55 10.79 -5.62
C GLY A 80 -0.42 9.27 -5.74
N ILE A 81 0.66 8.75 -5.15
CA ILE A 81 0.92 7.33 -4.99
C ILE A 81 1.29 7.04 -3.54
N PHE A 82 1.04 5.83 -3.09
CA PHE A 82 1.51 5.33 -1.81
C PHE A 82 2.01 3.90 -1.97
N SER A 83 2.96 3.49 -1.15
CA SER A 83 3.45 2.12 -1.11
C SER A 83 3.35 1.56 0.28
N LEU A 84 2.87 0.32 0.40
CA LEU A 84 2.94 -0.43 1.63
C LEU A 84 4.03 -1.49 1.50
N SER A 85 4.84 -1.59 2.54
CA SER A 85 5.82 -2.64 2.75
C SER A 85 5.52 -3.31 4.08
N ASP A 86 5.57 -4.63 4.11
CA ASP A 86 5.54 -5.35 5.38
C ASP A 86 6.87 -5.12 6.11
N SER A 87 6.79 -4.61 7.33
CA SER A 87 7.94 -4.52 8.22
C SER A 87 8.13 -5.86 8.93
N CYS A 88 9.36 -6.36 8.98
CA CYS A 88 9.70 -7.47 9.88
C CYS A 88 9.36 -7.08 11.34
N ARG A 89 8.95 -8.06 12.14
CA ARG A 89 8.72 -7.83 13.58
C ARG A 89 10.01 -7.35 14.24
N THR A 90 9.87 -6.42 15.19
CA THR A 90 10.96 -5.99 16.06
C THR A 90 11.58 -7.19 16.78
N GLY A 91 12.91 -7.30 16.83
CA GLY A 91 13.60 -8.41 17.48
C GLY A 91 13.94 -9.59 16.57
N VAL A 92 13.41 -9.66 15.34
CA VAL A 92 13.63 -10.80 14.43
C VAL A 92 15.10 -10.89 14.02
N ARG A 93 15.76 -9.76 13.77
CA ARG A 93 17.17 -9.73 13.39
C ARG A 93 18.06 -10.25 14.51
N GLU A 94 17.78 -9.84 15.74
CA GLU A 94 18.46 -10.28 16.95
C GLU A 94 18.29 -11.78 17.16
N ALA A 95 17.06 -12.29 17.07
CA ALA A 95 16.76 -13.71 17.22
C ALA A 95 17.44 -14.58 16.16
N ILE A 96 17.45 -14.15 14.89
CA ILE A 96 18.15 -14.88 13.80
C ILE A 96 19.66 -14.89 14.05
N ASN A 97 20.23 -13.78 14.52
CA ASN A 97 21.65 -13.70 14.84
C ASN A 97 22.03 -14.61 16.01
N GLU A 98 21.18 -14.71 17.02
CA GLU A 98 21.38 -15.64 18.14
C GLU A 98 21.38 -17.09 17.67
N LEU A 99 20.40 -17.50 16.86
CA LEU A 99 20.35 -18.85 16.27
C LEU A 99 21.60 -19.16 15.42
N LYS A 100 22.04 -18.20 14.61
CA LYS A 100 23.27 -18.34 13.82
C LYS A 100 24.51 -18.46 14.70
N SER A 101 24.58 -17.72 15.80
CA SER A 101 25.68 -17.81 16.78
C SER A 101 25.76 -19.19 17.45
N MET A 102 24.63 -19.89 17.53
CA MET A 102 24.53 -21.28 18.00
C MET A 102 24.84 -22.32 16.90
N ASN A 103 25.34 -21.90 15.74
CA ASN A 103 25.55 -22.75 14.55
C ASN A 103 24.27 -23.40 14.00
N ILE A 104 23.09 -22.82 14.27
CA ILE A 104 21.82 -23.29 13.72
C ILE A 104 21.59 -22.64 12.36
N LYS A 105 21.37 -23.46 11.33
CA LYS A 105 21.04 -22.98 9.99
C LYS A 105 19.59 -22.50 9.93
N THR A 106 19.40 -21.29 9.41
CA THR A 106 18.08 -20.68 9.22
C THR A 106 17.74 -20.64 7.73
N ILE A 107 16.53 -21.08 7.36
CA ILE A 107 15.97 -20.97 6.01
C ILE A 107 14.59 -20.30 6.09
N MET A 108 14.27 -19.48 5.09
CA MET A 108 12.95 -18.83 4.99
C MET A 108 12.11 -19.56 3.95
N LEU A 109 10.93 -20.00 4.35
CA LEU A 109 9.92 -20.61 3.46
C LEU A 109 8.70 -19.68 3.45
N THR A 110 8.40 -19.09 2.30
CA THR A 110 7.24 -18.19 2.11
C THR A 110 6.53 -18.49 0.80
N GLY A 111 5.22 -18.24 0.77
CA GLY A 111 4.41 -18.25 -0.45
C GLY A 111 4.29 -16.87 -1.11
N ASP A 112 4.93 -15.84 -0.55
CA ASP A 112 4.93 -14.49 -1.12
C ASP A 112 5.74 -14.39 -2.41
N SER A 113 5.62 -13.26 -3.10
CA SER A 113 6.42 -12.99 -4.29
C SER A 113 7.91 -13.00 -3.97
N HIS A 114 8.72 -13.35 -4.98
CA HIS A 114 10.17 -13.42 -4.84
C HIS A 114 10.78 -12.10 -4.35
N GLU A 115 10.24 -10.98 -4.80
CA GLU A 115 10.69 -9.64 -4.43
C GLU A 115 10.39 -9.33 -2.96
N ALA A 116 9.19 -9.66 -2.46
CA ALA A 116 8.82 -9.50 -1.05
C ALA A 116 9.70 -10.39 -0.15
N ALA A 117 9.99 -11.61 -0.61
CA ALA A 117 10.90 -12.52 0.09
C ALA A 117 12.33 -11.96 0.19
N ILE A 118 12.88 -11.41 -0.89
CA ILE A 118 14.22 -10.80 -0.86
C ILE A 118 14.25 -9.60 0.09
N GLU A 119 13.21 -8.74 0.05
CA GLU A 119 13.13 -7.58 0.94
C GLU A 119 13.10 -8.00 2.42
N ALA A 120 12.36 -9.05 2.77
CA ALA A 120 12.28 -9.58 4.13
C ALA A 120 13.58 -10.25 4.63
N GLN A 121 14.49 -10.63 3.73
CA GLN A 121 15.81 -11.19 4.10
C GLN A 121 16.88 -10.15 4.39
N LYS A 122 16.64 -8.86 4.09
CA LYS A 122 17.59 -7.77 4.36
C LYS A 122 17.73 -7.47 5.85
#